data_AF-A0A852ZC27-F1
#
_entry.id   AF-A0A852ZC27-F1
#
_cell.length_a   1.000
_cell.length_b   1.000
_cell.length_c   1.000
_cell.angle_alpha   90.00
_cell.angle_beta   90.00
_cell.angle_gamma   90.00
#
_symmetry.space_group_name_H-M   'P 1'
#
loop_
_entity.id
_entity.type
_entity.pdbx_description
1 polymer ?
#
loop_
_entity_poly.entity_id
_entity_poly.type
_entity_poly.pdbx_seq_one_letter_code
_entity_poly.pdbx_strand_id
1 'polypeptide(L)'
;MLYSGKHRRYGVRLQLTTDLHGNLLAYSEIFPGATHDLTVFRRSSLYNTLNHTNTIGDLGYLGSAITQPHKTPKNGTLDPDRDKVNTTIAFLLYPIERAIAHLKSWIILASRYCRSLVQLQRILHIITVIRRLQEFW
;
A
#
# COMPACT_ATOMS: atom_id res chain seq x y z
N MET A 1 12.91 -3.71 -15.33
CA MET A 1 11.57 -4.34 -15.30
C MET A 1 11.76 -5.83 -15.06
N LEU A 2 11.22 -6.40 -13.97
CA LEU A 2 11.26 -7.84 -13.75
C LEU A 2 10.14 -8.50 -14.56
N TYR A 3 10.51 -9.08 -15.69
CA TYR A 3 9.63 -9.96 -16.48
C TYR A 3 9.58 -11.32 -15.79
N SER A 4 8.43 -11.72 -15.27
CA SER A 4 8.28 -13.06 -14.71
C SER A 4 8.13 -14.05 -15.86
N GLY A 5 9.20 -14.76 -16.21
CA GLY A 5 9.16 -15.77 -17.29
C GLY A 5 8.11 -16.86 -17.07
N LYS A 6 7.85 -17.21 -15.81
CA LYS A 6 6.79 -18.16 -15.40
C LYS A 6 5.38 -17.68 -15.70
N HIS A 7 5.13 -16.37 -15.58
CA HIS A 7 3.80 -15.77 -15.75
C HIS A 7 3.65 -14.95 -17.04
N ARG A 8 4.72 -14.83 -17.84
CA ARG A 8 4.84 -14.02 -19.07
C ARG A 8 4.22 -12.62 -18.95
N ARG A 9 4.39 -11.97 -17.79
CA ARG A 9 3.85 -10.64 -17.50
C ARG A 9 4.87 -9.81 -16.73
N TYR A 10 4.82 -8.50 -16.98
CA TYR A 10 5.52 -7.51 -16.20
C TYR A 10 4.82 -7.35 -14.85
N GLY A 11 5.56 -7.51 -13.75
CA GLY A 11 5.05 -7.15 -12.44
C GLY A 11 4.79 -5.65 -12.38
N VAL A 12 3.75 -5.24 -11.66
CA VAL A 12 3.42 -3.83 -11.41
C VAL A 12 3.35 -3.54 -9.92
N ARG A 13 3.55 -2.28 -9.57
CA ARG A 13 3.50 -1.77 -8.19
C ARG A 13 2.58 -0.56 -8.16
N LEU A 14 1.78 -0.49 -7.11
CA LEU A 14 0.78 0.54 -6.85
C LEU A 14 0.76 0.77 -5.35
N GLN A 15 0.58 2.02 -4.94
CA GLN A 15 0.38 2.41 -3.55
C GLN A 15 -1.07 2.78 -3.32
N LEU A 16 -1.51 2.52 -2.09
CA LEU A 16 -2.87 2.75 -1.62
C LEU A 16 -2.77 3.49 -0.31
N THR A 17 -3.68 4.43 -0.09
CA THR A 17 -3.84 5.12 1.19
C THR A 17 -5.22 4.81 1.71
N THR A 18 -5.32 4.45 2.98
CA THR A 18 -6.58 4.21 3.67
C THR A 18 -6.69 5.07 4.92
N ASP A 19 -7.90 5.17 5.48
CA ASP A 19 -8.06 5.58 6.87
C ASP A 19 -7.63 4.46 7.84
N LEU A 20 -7.72 4.73 9.14
CA LEU A 20 -7.41 3.76 10.21
C LEU A 20 -8.45 2.62 10.32
N HIS A 21 -9.57 2.71 9.61
CA HIS A 21 -10.59 1.65 9.55
C HIS A 21 -10.37 0.72 8.34
N GLY A 22 -9.43 1.05 7.45
CA GLY A 22 -9.13 0.31 6.24
C GLY A 22 -10.00 0.71 5.04
N ASN A 23 -10.65 1.87 5.07
CA ASN A 23 -11.40 2.42 3.95
C ASN A 23 -10.45 3.12 2.99
N LEU A 24 -10.59 2.84 1.69
CA LEU A 24 -9.67 3.31 0.68
C LEU A 24 -9.92 4.80 0.36
N LEU A 25 -8.92 5.64 0.64
CA LEU A 25 -8.97 7.09 0.43
C LEU A 25 -8.43 7.49 -0.95
N ALA A 26 -7.27 6.92 -1.32
CA ALA A 26 -6.58 7.25 -2.56
C ALA A 26 -5.68 6.10 -3.03
N TYR A 27 -5.24 6.17 -4.28
CA TYR A 27 -4.28 5.24 -4.87
C TYR A 27 -3.32 5.98 -5.81
N SER A 28 -2.11 5.46 -5.97
CA SER A 28 -1.10 6.06 -6.86
C SER A 28 -1.31 5.70 -8.33
N GLU A 29 -0.46 6.23 -9.19
CA GLU A 29 -0.25 5.70 -10.53
C GLU A 29 0.32 4.27 -10.48
N ILE A 30 0.27 3.56 -11.61
CA ILE A 30 0.86 2.22 -11.73
C ILE A 30 2.33 2.35 -12.15
N PHE A 31 3.22 1.72 -11.39
CA PHE A 31 4.66 1.72 -11.62
C PHE A 31 5.17 0.32 -12.00
N PRO A 32 6.35 0.22 -12.66
CA PRO A 32 7.01 -1.06 -12.87
C PRO A 32 7.29 -1.76 -11.54
N GLY A 33 7.04 -3.07 -11.46
CA GLY A 33 7.12 -3.86 -10.22
C GLY A 33 8.51 -3.96 -9.58
N ALA A 34 9.56 -3.63 -10.33
CA ALA A 34 10.95 -3.58 -9.85
C ALA A 34 11.33 -2.24 -9.19
N THR A 35 10.41 -1.27 -9.13
CA THR A 35 10.65 0.06 -8.55
C THR A 35 10.53 -0.02 -7.03
N HIS A 36 11.53 0.45 -6.28
CA HIS A 36 11.52 0.46 -4.81
C HIS A 36 10.34 1.27 -4.24
N ASP A 37 9.77 0.88 -3.09
CA ASP A 37 8.56 1.50 -2.52
C ASP A 37 8.75 3.00 -2.23
N LEU A 38 9.87 3.37 -1.60
CA LEU A 38 10.21 4.79 -1.43
C LEU A 38 10.29 5.57 -2.76
N THR A 39 10.79 4.95 -3.83
CA THR A 39 10.89 5.59 -5.15
C THR A 39 9.53 5.75 -5.79
N VAL A 40 8.66 4.74 -5.68
CA VAL A 40 7.26 4.83 -6.10
C VAL A 40 6.55 5.93 -5.32
N PHE A 41 6.75 5.99 -4.01
CA PHE A 41 6.15 6.99 -3.14
C PHE A 41 6.50 8.39 -3.61
N ARG A 42 7.79 8.72 -3.65
CA ARG A 42 8.28 10.05 -4.04
C ARG A 42 7.88 10.47 -5.46
N ARG A 43 7.65 9.52 -6.37
CA ARG A 43 7.25 9.80 -7.75
C ARG A 43 5.74 9.83 -7.98
N SER A 44 4.97 9.33 -7.02
CA SER A 44 3.52 9.31 -7.12
C SER A 44 2.90 10.65 -6.75
N SER A 45 1.71 10.90 -7.27
CA SER A 45 0.88 12.03 -6.83
C SER A 45 0.61 12.03 -5.31
N LEU A 46 0.60 10.84 -4.68
CA LEU A 46 0.41 10.70 -3.23
C LEU A 46 1.45 11.47 -2.41
N TYR A 47 2.69 11.61 -2.91
CA TYR A 47 3.73 12.35 -2.19
C TYR A 47 3.35 13.82 -1.97
N ASN A 48 2.66 14.44 -2.93
CA ASN A 48 2.28 15.84 -2.83
C ASN A 48 0.91 16.04 -2.16
N THR A 49 0.03 15.03 -2.22
CA THR A 49 -1.33 15.15 -1.66
C THR A 49 -1.43 14.72 -0.20
N LEU A 50 -0.56 13.82 0.26
CA LEU A 50 -0.59 13.35 1.64
C LEU A 50 0.08 14.34 2.59
N ASN A 51 -0.52 14.54 3.75
CA ASN A 51 0.19 15.17 4.86
C ASN A 51 1.12 14.12 5.50
N HIS A 52 2.43 14.28 5.32
CA HIS A 52 3.37 13.23 5.77
C HIS A 52 3.38 13.06 7.29
N THR A 53 3.09 14.12 8.06
CA THR A 53 3.14 14.07 9.52
C THR A 53 2.02 13.23 10.15
N ASN A 54 0.92 13.02 9.42
CA ASN A 54 -0.20 12.18 9.86
C ASN A 54 -0.29 10.85 9.10
N THR A 55 0.69 10.55 8.25
CA THR A 55 0.74 9.32 7.46
C THR A 55 1.62 8.30 8.15
N ILE A 56 1.13 7.06 8.23
CA ILE A 56 1.88 5.91 8.75
C ILE A 56 2.17 4.97 7.56
N GLY A 57 3.40 4.46 7.48
CA GLY A 57 3.80 3.51 6.45
C GLY A 57 4.71 2.41 6.98
N ASP A 58 4.93 1.40 6.16
CA ASP A 58 5.83 0.30 6.48
C ASP A 58 7.31 0.70 6.41
N LEU A 59 8.20 -0.24 6.79
CA LEU A 59 9.65 -0.05 6.75
C LEU A 59 10.22 0.17 5.33
N GLY A 60 9.48 -0.18 4.26
CA GLY A 60 9.87 0.07 2.87
C GLY A 60 9.88 1.55 2.49
N TYR A 61 9.27 2.40 3.32
CA TYR A 61 9.29 3.85 3.18
C TYR A 61 10.42 4.53 3.95
N LEU A 62 11.29 3.76 4.64
CA LEU A 62 12.39 4.28 5.45
C LEU A 62 13.20 5.36 4.71
N GLY A 63 13.37 6.53 5.34
CA GLY A 63 13.97 7.71 4.70
C GLY A 63 12.97 8.64 4.01
N SER A 64 11.68 8.53 4.35
CA SER A 64 10.65 9.54 4.07
C SER A 64 10.20 10.23 5.36
N ALA A 65 9.37 11.27 5.23
CA ALA A 65 8.85 12.03 6.36
C ALA A 65 7.62 11.39 7.04
N ILE A 66 7.17 10.22 6.58
CA ILE A 66 6.03 9.52 7.16
C ILE A 66 6.45 8.71 8.39
N THR A 67 5.54 8.52 9.33
CA THR A 67 5.76 7.72 10.53
C THR A 67 5.94 6.25 10.18
N GLN A 68 6.97 5.62 10.73
CA GLN A 68 7.36 4.24 10.42
C GLN A 68 7.73 3.49 11.69
N PRO A 69 7.58 2.15 11.70
CA PRO A 69 8.17 1.33 12.75
C PRO A 69 9.68 1.54 12.88
N HIS A 70 10.18 1.42 14.10
CA HIS A 70 11.61 1.35 14.36
C HIS A 70 12.17 0.01 13.91
N LYS A 71 13.22 0.05 13.09
CA LYS A 71 13.94 -1.15 12.65
C LYS A 71 14.80 -1.70 13.79
N THR A 72 14.75 -3.01 14.00
CA THR A 72 15.66 -3.71 14.93
C THR A 72 17.11 -3.56 14.47
N PRO A 73 18.03 -3.17 15.37
CA PRO A 73 19.45 -3.02 15.03
C PRO A 73 20.09 -4.36 14.66
N LYS A 74 21.13 -4.32 13.81
CA LYS A 74 21.68 -5.52 13.16
C LYS A 74 22.23 -6.58 14.12
N ASN A 75 22.61 -6.22 15.34
CA ASN A 75 23.16 -7.13 16.36
C ASN A 75 22.64 -6.77 17.76
N GLY A 76 21.36 -6.42 17.91
CA GLY A 76 20.83 -6.02 19.20
C GLY A 76 19.31 -6.14 19.30
N THR A 77 18.81 -5.96 20.51
CA THR A 77 17.37 -5.97 20.79
C THR A 77 16.80 -4.56 20.59
N LEU A 78 15.55 -4.48 20.15
CA LEU A 78 14.84 -3.21 20.13
C LEU A 78 14.56 -2.78 21.57
N ASP A 79 14.76 -1.49 21.86
CA ASP A 79 14.43 -0.91 23.15
C ASP A 79 12.93 -1.11 23.48
N PRO A 80 12.56 -1.43 24.73
CA PRO A 80 11.17 -1.72 25.11
C PRO A 80 10.17 -0.60 24.76
N ASP A 81 10.58 0.67 24.82
CA ASP A 81 9.68 1.77 24.48
C ASP A 81 9.47 1.89 22.97
N ARG A 82 10.52 1.63 22.18
CA ARG A 82 10.39 1.51 20.72
C ARG A 82 9.54 0.31 20.31
N ASP A 83 9.59 -0.77 21.07
CA ASP A 83 8.77 -1.96 20.84
C ASP A 83 7.28 -1.69 21.12
N LYS A 84 6.95 -0.94 22.17
CA LYS A 84 5.57 -0.47 22.43
C LYS A 84 5.05 0.43 21.30
N VAL A 85 5.90 1.34 20.80
CA VAL A 85 5.57 2.19 19.65
C VAL A 85 5.30 1.33 18.41
N ASN A 86 6.18 0.36 18.12
CA ASN A 86 5.99 -0.57 17.00
C ASN A 86 4.70 -1.38 17.14
N THR A 87 4.37 -1.85 18.34
CA THR A 87 3.12 -2.56 18.63
C THR A 87 1.90 -1.67 18.32
N THR A 88 1.94 -0.41 18.72
CA THR A 88 0.89 0.57 18.43
C THR A 88 0.76 0.82 16.93
N ILE A 89 1.88 1.00 16.23
CA ILE A 89 1.90 1.17 14.77
C ILE A 89 1.34 -0.08 14.08
N ALA A 90 1.72 -1.29 14.51
CA ALA A 90 1.22 -2.53 13.95
C ALA A 90 -0.31 -2.67 14.15
N PHE A 91 -0.83 -2.28 15.31
CA PHE A 91 -2.27 -2.23 15.57
C PHE A 91 -2.99 -1.27 14.62
N LEU A 92 -2.43 -0.09 14.37
CA LEU A 92 -2.99 0.90 13.43
C LEU A 92 -2.90 0.43 11.96
N LEU A 93 -1.87 -0.33 11.61
CA LEU A 93 -1.69 -0.88 10.26
C LEU A 93 -2.56 -2.12 10.00
N TYR A 94 -2.99 -2.85 11.03
CA TYR A 94 -3.76 -4.09 10.86
C TYR A 94 -5.05 -3.93 10.01
N PRO A 95 -5.91 -2.91 10.23
CA PRO A 95 -7.06 -2.66 9.36
C PRO A 95 -6.68 -2.37 7.91
N ILE A 96 -5.55 -1.68 7.70
CA ILE A 96 -5.00 -1.33 6.39
C ILE A 96 -4.52 -2.59 5.66
N GLU A 97 -3.75 -3.43 6.33
CA GLU A 97 -3.28 -4.70 5.78
C GLU A 97 -4.45 -5.61 5.38
N ARG A 98 -5.48 -5.67 6.21
CA ARG A 98 -6.72 -6.41 5.90
C ARG A 98 -7.41 -5.84 4.67
N ALA A 99 -7.54 -4.52 4.55
CA ALA A 99 -8.11 -3.87 3.37
C ALA A 99 -7.33 -4.17 2.09
N ILE A 100 -5.99 -4.13 2.15
CA ILE A 100 -5.12 -4.49 1.03
C ILE A 100 -5.27 -5.97 0.69
N ALA A 101 -5.37 -6.85 1.68
CA ALA A 101 -5.59 -8.28 1.46
C ALA A 101 -6.93 -8.54 0.75
N HIS A 102 -8.02 -7.89 1.19
CA HIS A 102 -9.29 -7.95 0.49
C HIS A 102 -9.16 -7.46 -0.94
N LEU A 103 -8.56 -6.28 -1.15
CA LEU A 103 -8.38 -5.72 -2.49
C LEU A 103 -7.57 -6.66 -3.39
N LYS A 104 -6.49 -7.27 -2.88
CA LYS A 104 -5.72 -8.29 -3.61
C LYS A 104 -6.60 -9.47 -3.97
N SER A 105 -7.44 -9.97 -3.06
CA SER A 105 -8.39 -11.04 -3.36
C SER A 105 -9.39 -10.64 -4.44
N TRP A 106 -9.97 -9.44 -4.38
CA TRP A 106 -10.86 -8.91 -5.42
C TRP A 106 -10.17 -8.78 -6.77
N ILE A 107 -8.95 -8.23 -6.78
CA ILE A 107 -8.14 -8.11 -8.00
C ILE A 107 -7.84 -9.50 -8.54
N ILE A 108 -7.40 -10.47 -7.73
CA ILE A 108 -7.12 -11.84 -8.17
C ILE A 108 -8.37 -12.49 -8.76
N LEU A 109 -9.52 -12.36 -8.09
CA LEU A 109 -10.80 -12.87 -8.58
C LEU A 109 -11.19 -12.23 -9.91
N ALA A 110 -11.05 -10.91 -10.05
CA ALA A 110 -11.27 -10.19 -11.31
C ALA A 110 -10.22 -10.53 -12.38
N SER A 111 -8.99 -10.85 -11.99
CA SER A 111 -7.83 -11.09 -12.85
C SER A 111 -7.72 -12.52 -13.37
N ARG A 112 -8.49 -13.49 -12.83
CA ARG A 112 -8.61 -14.84 -13.43
C ARG A 112 -9.08 -14.76 -14.90
N TYR A 113 -9.65 -13.63 -15.31
CA TYR A 113 -9.76 -13.24 -16.71
C TYR A 113 -8.60 -12.29 -17.09
N CYS A 114 -7.54 -12.86 -17.66
CA CYS A 114 -6.35 -12.20 -18.22
C CYS A 114 -6.61 -10.82 -18.85
N ARG A 115 -6.40 -9.72 -18.12
CA ARG A 115 -6.78 -8.38 -18.57
C ARG A 115 -5.72 -7.30 -18.32
N SER A 116 -5.76 -6.25 -19.14
CA SER A 116 -4.67 -5.27 -19.33
C SER A 116 -4.51 -4.31 -18.14
N LEU A 117 -3.38 -3.61 -18.04
CA LEU A 117 -3.10 -2.64 -16.96
C LEU A 117 -4.15 -1.52 -16.87
N VAL A 118 -4.77 -1.16 -17.99
CA VAL A 118 -5.87 -0.18 -18.07
C VAL A 118 -7.10 -0.67 -17.29
N GLN A 119 -7.33 -1.99 -17.25
CA GLN A 119 -8.45 -2.57 -16.50
C GLN A 119 -8.17 -2.64 -15.01
N LEU A 120 -6.91 -2.73 -14.57
CA LEU A 120 -6.55 -2.66 -13.15
C LEU A 120 -6.92 -1.29 -12.56
N GLN A 121 -6.60 -0.19 -13.26
CA GLN A 121 -7.03 1.15 -12.83
C GLN A 121 -8.55 1.29 -12.78
N ARG A 122 -9.28 0.76 -13.77
CA ARG A 122 -10.76 0.77 -13.76
C ARG A 122 -11.33 -0.04 -12.61
N ILE A 123 -10.77 -1.22 -12.31
CA ILE A 123 -11.23 -2.07 -11.20
C ILE A 123 -11.01 -1.35 -9.87
N LEU A 124 -9.85 -0.74 -9.66
CA LEU A 124 -9.59 0.06 -8.46
C LEU A 124 -10.57 1.22 -8.32
N HIS A 125 -10.81 1.95 -9.40
CA HIS A 125 -11.78 3.03 -9.42
C HIS A 125 -13.18 2.51 -9.04
N ILE A 126 -13.65 1.43 -9.66
CA ILE A 126 -14.95 0.82 -9.37
C ILE A 126 -15.05 0.38 -7.90
N ILE A 127 -14.04 -0.33 -7.38
CA ILE A 127 -14.02 -0.78 -5.98
C ILE A 127 -14.04 0.42 -5.04
N THR A 128 -13.27 1.46 -5.33
CA THR A 128 -13.23 2.69 -4.51
C THR A 128 -14.59 3.38 -4.50
N VAL A 129 -15.25 3.51 -5.67
CA VAL A 129 -16.57 4.14 -5.79
C VAL A 129 -17.64 3.31 -5.09
N ILE A 130 -17.68 2.00 -5.29
CA ILE A 130 -18.65 1.11 -4.62
C ILE A 130 -18.48 1.20 -3.11
N ARG A 131 -17.25 1.13 -2.62
CA ARG A 131 -16.97 1.16 -1.19
C ARG A 131 -17.38 2.50 -0.56
N ARG A 132 -17.10 3.61 -1.26
CA ARG A 132 -17.56 4.94 -0.85
C ARG A 132 -19.09 5.05 -0.84
N LEU A 133 -19.79 4.46 -1.81
CA LEU A 133 -21.26 4.46 -1.85
C LEU A 133 -21.91 3.63 -0.74
N GLN A 134 -21.25 2.56 -0.27
CA GLN A 134 -21.74 1.72 0.82
C GLN A 134 -21.58 2.38 2.21
N GLU A 135 -20.75 3.42 2.35
CA GLU A 135 -20.59 4.18 3.60
C GLU A 135 -21.67 5.27 3.79
N PHE A 136 -22.47 5.56 2.75
CA PHE A 136 -23.52 6.60 2.79
C PHE A 136 -24.93 6.08 3.09
N TRP A 137 -25.09 4.79 3.44
CA TRP A 137 -26.35 4.15 3.82
C TRP A 137 -26.16 3.29 5.09
#